data_AF-W7DLU4-F1
#
_entry.id   AF-W7DLU4-F1
#
_cell.length_a   1.000
_cell.length_b   1.000
_cell.length_c   1.000
_cell.angle_alpha   90.00
_cell.angle_beta   90.00
_cell.angle_gamma   90.00
#
_symmetry.space_group_name_H-M   'P 1'
#
loop_
_entity.id
_entity.type
_entity.pdbx_description
1 polymer ?
#
loop_
_entity_poly.entity_id
_entity_poly.type
_entity_poly.pdbx_seq_one_letter_code
_entity_poly.pdbx_strand_id
1 'polypeptide(L)'
;SEYRSKKNECLTKKNQKGISQKIFFKSIFFVALFLAFFGIAAGASLFYVYAKDAPELTDSKLRDPLSSKLLDKDGKVFAEIGTERREYIEYKDIPKQLENAILATEDSRFYSHDA
;
A
#
# COMPACT_ATOMS: atom_id res chain seq x y z
N SER A 1 27.85 67.49 -2.77
CA SER A 1 27.94 66.40 -1.78
C SER A 1 26.68 65.54 -1.72
N GLU A 2 25.47 66.10 -1.89
CA GLU A 2 24.19 65.36 -1.82
C GLU A 2 23.98 64.28 -2.91
N TYR A 3 24.50 64.49 -4.12
CA TYR A 3 24.30 63.54 -5.22
C TYR A 3 24.95 62.17 -4.97
N ARG A 4 26.09 62.15 -4.25
CA ARG A 4 26.73 60.92 -3.78
C ARG A 4 25.93 60.24 -2.66
N SER A 5 25.28 61.02 -1.80
CA SER A 5 24.44 60.50 -0.72
C SER A 5 23.24 59.72 -1.27
N LYS A 6 22.45 60.32 -2.18
CA LYS A 6 21.28 59.66 -2.80
C LYS A 6 21.64 58.41 -3.61
N LYS A 7 22.80 58.42 -4.29
CA LYS A 7 23.28 57.24 -5.04
C LYS A 7 23.60 56.06 -4.11
N ASN A 8 24.23 56.33 -2.96
CA ASN A 8 24.56 55.31 -1.97
C ASN A 8 23.31 54.75 -1.29
N GLU A 9 22.29 55.58 -1.05
CA GLU A 9 21.00 55.18 -0.46
C GLU A 9 20.18 54.25 -1.39
N CYS A 10 20.25 54.46 -2.71
CA CYS A 10 19.60 53.60 -3.71
C CYS A 10 20.32 52.25 -3.86
N LEU A 11 21.66 52.26 -3.81
CA LEU A 11 22.49 51.04 -3.89
C LEU A 11 22.30 50.14 -2.66
N THR A 12 22.19 50.71 -1.46
CA THR A 12 21.93 49.95 -0.22
C THR A 12 20.50 49.38 -0.17
N LYS A 13 19.49 50.14 -0.59
CA LYS A 13 18.09 49.66 -0.67
C LYS A 13 17.89 48.51 -1.68
N LYS A 14 18.61 48.53 -2.80
CA LYS A 14 18.51 47.49 -3.84
C LYS A 14 19.14 46.16 -3.36
N ASN A 15 20.19 46.23 -2.54
CA ASN A 15 20.89 45.05 -2.02
C ASN A 15 20.17 44.43 -0.79
N GLN A 16 19.54 45.25 0.06
CA GLN A 16 18.73 44.76 1.19
C GLN A 16 17.48 43.98 0.76
N LYS A 17 16.83 44.37 -0.34
CA LYS A 17 15.64 43.65 -0.87
C LYS A 17 15.97 42.23 -1.36
N GLY A 18 17.12 42.04 -2.02
CA GLY A 18 17.55 40.72 -2.51
C GLY A 18 18.00 39.75 -1.41
N ILE A 19 18.56 40.26 -0.31
CA ILE A 19 18.96 39.46 0.85
C ILE A 19 17.72 39.00 1.65
N SER A 20 16.74 39.89 1.85
CA SER A 20 15.48 39.54 2.53
C SER A 20 14.72 38.46 1.76
N GLN A 21 14.57 38.59 0.44
CA GLN A 21 13.88 37.58 -0.37
C GLN A 21 14.58 36.21 -0.34
N LYS A 22 15.92 36.15 -0.41
CA LYS A 22 16.67 34.89 -0.30
C LYS A 22 16.50 34.22 1.08
N ILE A 23 16.40 34.99 2.17
CA ILE A 23 16.15 34.47 3.51
C ILE A 23 14.73 33.91 3.63
N PHE A 24 13.73 34.59 3.05
CA PHE A 24 12.36 34.09 2.98
C PHE A 24 12.27 32.77 2.19
N PHE A 25 12.87 32.66 1.00
CA PHE A 25 12.86 31.40 0.24
C PHE A 25 13.57 30.25 0.95
N LYS A 26 14.70 30.51 1.63
CA LYS A 26 15.37 29.51 2.46
C LYS A 26 14.49 29.07 3.64
N SER A 27 13.82 30.00 4.29
CA SER A 27 12.89 29.70 5.39
C SER A 27 11.72 28.83 4.93
N ILE A 28 11.08 29.17 3.80
CA ILE A 28 10.03 28.33 3.19
C ILE A 28 10.57 26.91 2.90
N PHE A 29 11.78 26.79 2.35
CA PHE A 29 12.38 25.50 2.05
C PHE A 29 12.58 24.64 3.31
N PHE A 30 13.12 25.23 4.39
CA PHE A 30 13.30 24.50 5.66
C PHE A 30 11.97 24.14 6.32
N VAL A 31 10.96 25.00 6.23
CA VAL A 31 9.60 24.69 6.72
C VAL A 31 8.98 23.55 5.93
N ALA A 32 9.11 23.55 4.61
CA ALA A 32 8.63 22.46 3.75
C ALA A 32 9.35 21.14 4.06
N LEU A 33 10.67 21.17 4.25
CA LEU A 33 11.47 20.01 4.63
C LEU A 33 11.03 19.47 6.01
N PHE A 34 10.79 20.36 6.96
CA PHE A 34 10.28 20.00 8.29
C PHE A 34 8.91 19.33 8.19
N LEU A 35 7.96 19.94 7.46
CA LEU A 35 6.64 19.32 7.24
C LEU A 35 6.75 17.96 6.55
N ALA A 36 7.61 17.82 5.54
CA ALA A 36 7.82 16.56 4.85
C ALA A 36 8.37 15.48 5.80
N PHE A 37 9.35 15.84 6.64
CA PHE A 37 9.91 14.93 7.62
C PHE A 37 8.87 14.44 8.63
N PHE A 38 8.09 15.36 9.21
CA PHE A 38 7.01 14.99 10.13
C PHE A 38 5.87 14.24 9.45
N GLY A 39 5.56 14.56 8.19
CA GLY A 39 4.59 13.83 7.38
C GLY A 39 5.01 12.39 7.14
N ILE A 40 6.27 12.15 6.76
CA ILE A 40 6.83 10.81 6.60
C ILE A 40 6.85 10.07 7.94
N ALA A 41 7.30 10.71 9.02
CA ALA A 41 7.35 10.09 10.33
C ALA A 41 5.96 9.68 10.83
N ALA A 42 4.95 10.54 10.65
CA ALA A 42 3.56 10.24 10.98
C ALA A 42 3.01 9.11 10.10
N GLY A 43 3.24 9.16 8.78
CA GLY A 43 2.81 8.12 7.85
C GLY A 43 3.44 6.76 8.15
N ALA A 44 4.75 6.72 8.41
CA ALA A 44 5.46 5.50 8.79
C ALA A 44 4.98 4.94 10.13
N SER A 45 4.72 5.81 11.11
CA SER A 45 4.18 5.40 12.41
C SER A 45 2.78 4.79 12.29
N LEU A 46 1.90 5.42 11.50
CA LEU A 46 0.57 4.88 11.20
C LEU A 46 0.70 3.54 10.51
N PHE A 47 1.48 3.46 9.42
CA PHE A 47 1.70 2.21 8.70
C PHE A 47 2.20 1.09 9.62
N TYR A 48 3.17 1.38 10.49
CA TYR A 48 3.69 0.41 11.46
C TYR A 48 2.60 -0.09 12.42
N VAL A 49 1.74 0.80 12.92
CA VAL A 49 0.64 0.41 13.81
C VAL A 49 -0.37 -0.50 13.10
N TYR A 50 -0.72 -0.21 11.85
CA TYR A 50 -1.61 -1.08 11.08
C TYR A 50 -0.94 -2.41 10.69
N ALA A 51 0.34 -2.37 10.32
CA ALA A 51 1.08 -3.54 9.88
C ALA A 51 1.37 -4.52 11.04
N LYS A 52 1.69 -4.03 12.23
CA LYS A 52 1.98 -4.88 13.40
C LYS A 52 0.75 -5.63 13.91
N ASP A 53 -0.43 -5.03 13.73
CA ASP A 53 -1.70 -5.61 14.16
C ASP A 53 -2.36 -6.46 13.05
N ALA A 54 -1.70 -6.54 11.88
CA ALA A 54 -2.17 -7.38 10.79
C ALA A 54 -2.11 -8.86 11.21
N PRO A 55 -3.22 -9.61 11.07
CA PRO A 55 -3.23 -11.01 11.44
C PRO A 55 -2.28 -11.80 10.55
N GLU A 56 -1.60 -12.80 11.14
CA GLU A 56 -0.84 -13.76 10.36
C GLU A 56 -1.75 -14.46 9.34
N LEU A 57 -1.26 -14.54 8.09
CA LEU A 57 -1.87 -15.31 7.03
C LEU A 57 -1.61 -16.79 7.32
N THR A 58 -2.68 -17.50 7.66
CA THR A 58 -2.65 -18.95 7.86
C THR A 58 -3.50 -19.60 6.77
N ASP A 59 -3.12 -20.79 6.29
CA ASP A 59 -3.90 -21.53 5.30
C ASP A 59 -5.37 -21.67 5.69
N SER A 60 -5.65 -21.83 6.98
CA SER A 60 -7.02 -21.91 7.49
C SER A 60 -7.86 -20.65 7.28
N LYS A 61 -7.23 -19.46 7.25
CA LYS A 61 -7.92 -18.18 6.99
C LYS A 61 -8.06 -17.89 5.50
N LEU A 62 -7.29 -18.58 4.66
CA LEU A 62 -7.35 -18.48 3.20
C LEU A 62 -8.34 -19.48 2.58
N ARG A 63 -8.86 -20.42 3.37
CA ARG A 63 -9.84 -21.40 2.92
C ARG A 63 -11.25 -20.86 3.12
N ASP A 64 -12.03 -20.87 2.06
CA ASP A 64 -13.45 -20.58 2.14
C ASP A 64 -14.19 -21.64 2.96
N PRO A 65 -15.25 -21.25 3.69
CA PRO A 65 -16.08 -22.22 4.40
C PRO A 65 -16.74 -23.17 3.40
N LEU A 66 -16.60 -24.46 3.67
CA LEU A 66 -17.22 -25.54 2.90
C LEU A 66 -18.70 -25.70 3.26
N SER A 67 -19.45 -26.24 2.32
CA SER A 67 -20.84 -26.63 2.53
C SER A 67 -20.91 -27.78 3.54
N SER A 68 -21.84 -27.68 4.50
CA SER A 68 -22.03 -28.73 5.52
C SER A 68 -22.87 -29.87 4.96
N LYS A 69 -22.39 -31.11 5.07
CA LYS A 69 -23.12 -32.31 4.62
C LYS A 69 -23.89 -32.93 5.79
N LEU A 70 -25.21 -33.09 5.62
CA LEU A 70 -26.09 -33.76 6.57
C LEU A 70 -26.20 -35.25 6.23
N LEU A 71 -25.93 -36.10 7.22
CA LEU A 71 -25.90 -37.56 7.11
C LEU A 71 -27.17 -38.16 7.71
N ASP A 72 -27.70 -39.22 7.10
CA ASP A 72 -28.76 -40.04 7.67
C ASP A 72 -28.22 -41.03 8.71
N LYS A 73 -29.12 -41.83 9.30
CA LYS A 73 -28.78 -42.85 10.31
C LYS A 73 -27.81 -43.93 9.81
N ASP A 74 -27.73 -44.13 8.49
CA ASP A 74 -26.88 -45.13 7.85
C ASP A 74 -25.57 -44.49 7.32
N GLY A 75 -25.32 -43.20 7.62
CA GLY A 75 -24.14 -42.46 7.21
C GLY A 75 -24.18 -41.97 5.76
N LYS A 76 -25.34 -41.93 5.10
CA LYS A 76 -25.48 -41.41 3.74
C LYS A 76 -25.81 -39.93 3.76
N VAL A 77 -25.14 -39.15 2.91
CA VAL A 77 -25.44 -37.73 2.74
C VAL A 77 -26.82 -37.59 2.11
N PHE A 78 -27.75 -36.91 2.78
CA PHE A 78 -29.11 -36.64 2.26
C PHE A 78 -29.33 -35.17 1.92
N ALA A 79 -28.52 -34.25 2.46
CA ALA A 79 -28.60 -32.83 2.17
C ALA A 79 -27.24 -32.15 2.37
N GLU A 80 -27.04 -31.02 1.68
CA GLU A 80 -25.88 -30.17 1.81
C GLU A 80 -26.36 -28.73 2.04
N ILE A 81 -25.84 -28.07 3.08
CA ILE A 81 -26.23 -26.72 3.49
C ILE A 81 -25.03 -25.78 3.32
N GLY A 82 -25.20 -24.78 2.47
CA GLY A 82 -24.23 -23.73 2.19
C GLY A 82 -24.81 -22.76 1.16
N THR A 83 -24.31 -21.53 1.12
CA THR A 83 -24.68 -20.56 0.08
C THR A 83 -24.21 -21.00 -1.30
N GLU A 84 -23.10 -21.72 -1.33
CA GLU A 84 -22.47 -22.25 -2.51
C GLU A 84 -22.25 -23.76 -2.35
N ARG A 85 -22.06 -24.46 -3.48
CA ARG A 85 -21.66 -25.86 -3.51
C ARG A 85 -20.16 -25.91 -3.68
N ARG A 86 -19.43 -26.10 -2.56
CA ARG A 86 -17.97 -26.11 -2.54
C ARG A 86 -17.45 -27.47 -2.11
N GLU A 87 -16.50 -27.98 -2.87
CA GLU A 87 -15.75 -29.20 -2.53
C GLU A 87 -14.27 -28.87 -2.49
N TYR A 88 -13.62 -29.20 -1.38
CA TYR A 88 -12.18 -29.04 -1.26
C TYR A 88 -11.48 -30.21 -1.95
N ILE A 89 -10.55 -29.87 -2.84
CA ILE A 89 -9.62 -30.82 -3.47
C ILE A 89 -8.19 -30.40 -3.13
N GLU A 90 -7.29 -31.37 -2.97
CA GLU A 90 -5.88 -31.05 -2.80
C GLU A 90 -5.27 -30.62 -4.14
N TYR A 91 -4.28 -29.73 -4.09
CA TYR A 91 -3.62 -29.22 -5.29
C TYR A 91 -3.08 -30.33 -6.21
N LYS A 92 -2.57 -31.42 -5.62
CA LYS A 92 -2.01 -32.58 -6.34
C LYS A 92 -3.07 -33.36 -7.16
N ASP A 93 -4.34 -33.21 -6.80
CA ASP A 93 -5.46 -33.91 -7.44
C ASP A 93 -6.03 -33.09 -8.61
N ILE A 94 -5.55 -31.86 -8.81
CA ILE A 94 -5.95 -30.99 -9.93
C ILE A 94 -5.34 -31.54 -11.23
N PRO A 95 -6.14 -31.85 -12.27
CA PRO A 95 -5.61 -32.28 -13.56
C PRO A 95 -4.72 -31.20 -14.18
N LYS A 96 -3.55 -31.58 -14.69
CA LYS A 96 -2.58 -30.61 -15.24
C LYS A 96 -3.16 -29.79 -16.40
N GLN A 97 -4.04 -30.40 -17.18
CA GLN A 97 -4.75 -29.74 -18.28
C GLN A 97 -5.66 -28.61 -17.76
N LEU A 98 -6.32 -28.82 -16.63
CA LEU A 98 -7.17 -27.81 -15.99
C LEU A 98 -6.33 -26.66 -15.44
N GLU A 99 -5.26 -26.99 -14.69
CA GLU A 99 -4.32 -25.99 -14.17
C GLU A 99 -3.78 -25.10 -15.30
N ASN A 100 -3.26 -25.72 -16.37
CA ASN A 100 -2.73 -24.99 -17.52
C ASN A 100 -3.79 -24.13 -18.22
N ALA A 101 -5.05 -24.58 -18.31
CA ALA A 101 -6.12 -23.83 -18.93
C ALA A 101 -6.48 -22.55 -18.14
N ILE A 102 -6.54 -22.65 -16.81
CA ILE A 102 -6.77 -21.50 -15.93
C ILE A 102 -5.61 -20.51 -16.01
N LEU A 103 -4.37 -21.00 -15.88
CA LEU A 103 -3.18 -20.16 -15.99
C LEU A 103 -3.10 -19.45 -17.34
N ALA A 104 -3.37 -20.14 -18.44
CA ALA A 104 -3.37 -19.51 -19.76
C ALA A 104 -4.44 -18.41 -19.92
N THR A 105 -5.55 -18.51 -19.17
CA THR A 105 -6.68 -17.56 -19.23
C THR A 105 -6.49 -16.36 -18.30
N GLU A 106 -6.01 -16.59 -17.08
CA GLU A 106 -5.92 -15.57 -16.01
C GLU A 106 -4.52 -14.93 -15.92
N ASP A 107 -3.46 -15.73 -15.74
CA ASP A 107 -2.08 -15.27 -15.72
C ASP A 107 -1.12 -16.37 -16.17
N SER A 108 -0.69 -16.31 -17.43
CA SER A 108 0.19 -17.32 -18.03
C SER A 108 1.60 -17.30 -17.45
N ARG A 109 1.96 -16.26 -16.69
CA ARG A 109 3.28 -16.07 -16.08
C ARG A 109 3.24 -16.23 -14.57
N PHE A 110 2.15 -16.73 -14.00
CA PHE A 110 1.97 -16.89 -12.56
C PHE A 110 3.21 -17.51 -11.86
N TYR A 111 3.76 -18.60 -12.38
CA TYR A 111 4.97 -19.23 -11.82
C TYR A 111 6.30 -18.57 -12.17
N SER A 112 6.29 -17.57 -13.06
CA SER A 112 7.48 -16.80 -13.45
C SER A 112 7.63 -15.50 -12.68
N HIS A 113 6.59 -15.09 -11.94
CA HIS A 113 6.68 -13.99 -10.99
C HIS A 113 7.18 -14.54 -9.66
N ASP A 114 8.38 -14.15 -9.25
CA ASP A 114 8.78 -14.27 -7.84
C ASP A 114 7.96 -13.21 -7.06
N ALA A 115 7.10 -13.68 -6.15
CA ALA A 115 6.28 -12.84 -5.27
C ALA A 115 7.02 -12.45 -3.99
#